data_AF-A0A4P5UKW6-F1
#
_entry.id   AF-A0A4P5UKW6-F1
#
_cell.length_a   1.000
_cell.length_b   1.000
_cell.length_c   1.000
_cell.angle_alpha   90.00
_cell.angle_beta   90.00
_cell.angle_gamma   90.00
#
_symmetry.space_group_name_H-M   'P 1'
#
loop_
_entity.id
_entity.type
_entity.pdbx_description
1 polymer ?
#
loop_
_entity_poly.entity_id
_entity_poly.type
_entity_poly.pdbx_seq_one_letter_code
_entity_poly.pdbx_strand_id
1 'polypeptide(L)' 'MAVPKKRRTSSTRGQRRNHDSLQAISLVVEKSSGQNVPRRLHKAASLGLAKTRKA' A
#
# COMPACT_ATOMS: atom_id res chain seq x y z
N MET A 1 -26.96 24.36 -10.70
CA MET A 1 -25.73 23.74 -10.17
C MET A 1 -25.86 23.60 -8.66
N ALA A 2 -25.64 22.40 -8.12
CA ALA A 2 -25.66 22.22 -6.67
C ALA A 2 -24.37 22.79 -6.06
N VAL A 3 -24.51 23.69 -5.08
CA VAL A 3 -23.38 24.29 -4.34
C VAL A 3 -23.48 23.93 -2.85
N PRO A 4 -22.35 23.72 -2.16
CA PRO A 4 -22.37 23.42 -0.73
C PRO A 4 -23.01 24.57 0.05
N LYS A 5 -24.07 24.28 0.81
CA LYS A 5 -24.75 25.30 1.64
C LYS A 5 -23.90 25.77 2.83
N LYS A 6 -23.03 24.91 3.34
CA LYS A 6 -22.15 25.16 4.50
C LYS A 6 -20.78 24.50 4.32
N ARG A 7 -19.75 25.08 4.95
CA ARG A 7 -18.41 24.51 5.01
C ARG A 7 -18.42 23.24 5.87
N ARG A 8 -17.73 22.18 5.43
CA ARG A 8 -17.51 20.98 6.26
C ARG A 8 -16.55 21.31 7.40
N THR A 9 -16.89 20.91 8.62
CA THR A 9 -16.01 21.07 9.79
C THR A 9 -14.78 20.17 9.66
N SER A 10 -13.72 20.49 10.42
CA SER A 10 -12.52 19.64 10.48
C SER A 10 -12.85 18.22 10.94
N SER A 11 -13.75 18.06 11.91
CA SER A 11 -14.23 16.78 12.42
C SER A 11 -14.90 15.92 11.33
N THR A 12 -15.92 16.45 10.64
CA THR A 12 -16.62 15.72 9.56
C THR A 12 -15.69 15.40 8.39
N ARG A 13 -14.72 16.26 8.10
CA ARG A 13 -13.70 15.98 7.08
C ARG A 13 -12.77 14.85 7.52
N GLY A 14 -12.34 14.83 8.79
CA GLY A 14 -11.50 13.78 9.35
C GLY A 14 -12.20 12.42 9.38
N GLN A 15 -13.45 12.39 9.87
CA GLN A 15 -14.28 11.19 9.88
C GLN A 15 -14.52 10.61 8.49
N ARG A 16 -14.55 11.44 7.43
CA ARG A 16 -14.64 10.93 6.05
C ARG A 16 -13.33 10.32 5.55
N ARG A 17 -12.19 10.87 5.99
CA ARG A 17 -10.84 10.48 5.53
C ARG A 17 -10.19 9.38 6.38
N ASN A 18 -10.87 8.89 7.42
CA ASN A 18 -10.39 7.80 8.27
C ASN A 18 -10.16 6.49 7.49
N HIS A 19 -10.86 6.28 6.38
CA HIS A 19 -10.77 5.11 5.52
C HIS A 19 -9.77 5.27 4.36
N ASP A 20 -9.21 6.48 4.18
CA ASP A 20 -8.30 6.79 3.08
C ASP A 20 -6.84 6.39 3.39
N SER A 21 -6.59 5.66 4.47
CA SER A 21 -5.25 5.26 4.86
C SER A 21 -4.65 4.24 3.87
N LEU A 22 -3.39 4.48 3.48
CA LEU A 22 -2.65 3.56 2.63
C LEU A 22 -2.40 2.25 3.39
N GLN A 23 -2.65 1.13 2.73
CA GLN A 23 -2.33 -0.19 3.27
C GLN A 23 -0.85 -0.49 3.05
N ALA A 24 -0.15 -0.88 4.11
CA ALA A 24 1.25 -1.28 4.03
C ALA A 24 1.40 -2.56 3.18
N ILE A 25 2.44 -2.60 2.34
CA ILE A 25 2.72 -3.77 1.51
C ILE A 25 3.25 -4.89 2.40
N SER A 26 2.63 -6.08 2.31
CA SER A 26 3.16 -7.27 2.99
C SER A 26 4.43 -7.76 2.30
N LEU A 27 5.56 -7.70 3.01
CA LEU A 27 6.86 -8.19 2.55
C LEU A 27 7.15 -9.58 3.13
N VAL A 28 7.90 -10.38 2.37
CA VAL A 28 8.41 -11.70 2.76
C VAL A 28 9.89 -11.76 2.43
N VAL A 29 10.68 -12.36 3.31
CA VAL A 29 12.10 -12.64 3.04
C VAL A 29 12.19 -13.86 2.13
N GLU A 30 12.75 -13.68 0.95
CA GLU A 30 13.00 -14.77 0.01
C GLU A 30 14.25 -15.55 0.45
N LYS A 31 14.16 -16.88 0.51
CA LYS A 31 15.15 -17.72 1.18
C LYS A 31 16.49 -17.80 0.44
N SER A 32 16.48 -17.74 -0.89
CA SER A 32 17.69 -17.93 -1.69
C SER A 32 18.54 -16.67 -1.83
N SER A 33 17.90 -15.50 -1.95
CA SER A 33 18.54 -14.20 -2.14
C SER A 33 18.61 -13.35 -0.88
N GLY A 34 17.87 -13.71 0.17
CA GLY A 34 17.73 -12.94 1.41
C GLY A 34 17.04 -11.58 1.23
N GLN A 35 16.38 -11.36 0.08
CA GLN A 35 15.75 -10.07 -0.23
C GLN A 35 14.32 -9.99 0.32
N ASN A 36 13.91 -8.79 0.70
CA ASN A 36 12.52 -8.49 1.02
C ASN A 36 11.74 -8.29 -0.28
N VAL A 37 10.81 -9.21 -0.55
CA VAL A 37 9.98 -9.21 -1.76
C VAL A 37 8.52 -9.04 -1.36
N PRO A 38 7.70 -8.29 -2.12
CA PRO A 38 6.25 -8.30 -1.92
C PRO A 38 5.71 -9.73 -1.94
N ARG A 39 4.87 -10.09 -0.97
CA ARG A 39 4.31 -11.45 -0.85
C ARG A 39 3.70 -11.96 -2.15
N ARG A 40 3.06 -11.06 -2.92
CA ARG A 40 2.44 -11.37 -4.22
C ARG A 40 3.45 -11.83 -5.28
N LEU A 41 4.69 -11.36 -5.21
CA LEU A 41 5.76 -11.66 -6.17
C LEU A 41 6.75 -12.70 -5.65
N HIS A 42 6.54 -13.24 -4.44
CA HIS A 42 7.46 -14.20 -3.81
C HIS A 42 7.80 -15.38 -4.74
N LYS A 43 6.79 -15.99 -5.40
CA LYS A 43 7.00 -17.11 -6.33
C LYS A 43 7.78 -16.72 -7.60
N ALA A 44 7.51 -15.53 -8.14
CA ALA A 44 8.23 -15.05 -9.32
C ALA A 44 9.68 -14.71 -8.98
N ALA A 45 9.92 -14.14 -7.80
CA ALA A 45 11.26 -13.86 -7.29
C ALA A 45 12.06 -15.14 -6.99
N SER A 46 11.44 -16.16 -6.38
CA SER A 46 12.10 -17.45 -6.12
C SER A 46 12.50 -18.19 -7.41
N LEU A 47 11.82 -17.91 -8.53
CA LEU A 47 12.13 -18.47 -9.84
C LEU A 47 13.10 -17.58 -10.66
N GLY A 48 13.56 -16.45 -10.10
CA GLY A 48 14.43 -15.50 -10.80
C GLY A 48 13.75 -14.70 -11.92
N LEU A 49 12.42 -14.79 -12.05
CA LEU A 49 11.64 -14.15 -13.11
C LEU A 49 11.28 -12.69 -12.81
N ALA A 50 11.42 -12.27 -11.56
CA ALA A 50 11.18 -10.90 -11.14
C ALA A 50 12.39 -10.37 -10.37
N LYS A 51 13.00 -9.29 -10.87
CA LYS A 51 14.00 -8.51 -10.12
C LYS A 51 13.30 -7.48 -9.25
N THR A 52 13.30 -7.70 -7.95
CA THR A 52 13.00 -6.63 -6.99
C THR A 52 14.27 -5.85 -6.73
N ARG A 53 14.15 -4.51 -6.70
CA ARG A 53 15.25 -3.63 -6.34
C ARG A 53 15.47 -3.76 -4.83
N LYS A 54 16.71 -3.97 -4.39
CA LYS A 54 17.06 -3.87 -2.95
C LYS A 54 16.66 -2.47 -2.47
N ALA A 55 15.89 -2.42 -1.39
CA ALA A 55 15.62 -1.20 -0.63
C ALA A 55 16.86 -0.84 0.20
#